data_AF-A0A512IZB3-F1
#
_entry.id   AF-A0A512IZB3-F1
#
_cell.length_a   1.000
_cell.length_b   1.000
_cell.length_c   1.000
_cell.angle_alpha   90.00
_cell.angle_beta   90.00
_cell.angle_gamma   90.00
#
_symmetry.space_group_name_H-M   'P 1'
#
loop_
_entity.id
_entity.type
_entity.pdbx_description
1 polymer ?
#
loop_
_entity_poly.entity_id
_entity_poly.type
_entity_poly.pdbx_seq_one_letter_code
_entity_poly.pdbx_strand_id
1 'polypeptide(L)'
;MPTEPAPSIIDRLIALLTDEPLVSRPEKRADLFLKVSALLAEARDQGADEPTLRAIRAALALTEPLNVSLNEAAVKIHVKNILRKLKAQSRTRAAILAHDHGIRSASTAA
;
A
#
# COMPACT_ATOMS: atom_id res chain seq x y z
N MET A 1 32.20 -4.57 1.67
CA MET A 1 31.09 -3.70 2.09
C MET A 1 30.05 -4.59 2.74
N PRO A 2 29.77 -4.48 4.05
CA PRO A 2 28.67 -5.23 4.64
C PRO A 2 27.38 -4.62 4.08
N THR A 3 26.63 -5.39 3.30
CA THR A 3 25.27 -5.02 2.91
C THR A 3 24.42 -5.12 4.17
N GLU A 4 23.98 -3.99 4.72
CA GLU A 4 22.98 -4.01 5.79
C GLU A 4 21.79 -4.88 5.32
N PRO A 5 21.32 -5.83 6.14
CA PRO A 5 20.14 -6.60 5.79
C PRO A 5 18.99 -5.62 5.60
N ALA A 6 18.22 -5.80 4.52
CA ALA A 6 17.04 -4.98 4.28
C ALA A 6 16.14 -5.03 5.53
N PRO A 7 15.60 -3.88 5.99
CA PRO A 7 14.80 -3.82 7.19
C PRO A 7 13.59 -4.75 7.07
N SER A 8 13.30 -5.50 8.14
CA SER A 8 12.22 -6.48 8.14
C SER A 8 10.86 -5.78 7.92
N ILE A 9 9.85 -6.54 7.53
CA ILE A 9 8.48 -6.02 7.36
C ILE A 9 8.00 -5.31 8.63
N ILE A 10 8.35 -5.84 9.80
CA ILE A 10 8.00 -5.26 11.10
C ILE A 10 8.76 -3.95 11.35
N ASP A 11 10.05 -3.88 11.05
CA ASP A 11 10.82 -2.63 11.20
C ASP A 11 10.27 -1.52 10.30
N ARG A 12 9.85 -1.89 9.08
CA ARG A 12 9.19 -0.98 8.14
C ARG A 12 7.81 -0.56 8.63
N LEU A 13 7.04 -1.46 9.25
CA LEU A 13 5.76 -1.12 9.87
C LEU A 13 5.94 -0.13 11.03
N ILE A 14 6.93 -0.38 11.90
CA ILE A 14 7.26 0.49 13.02
C ILE A 14 7.67 1.88 12.51
N ALA A 15 8.57 1.96 11.53
CA ALA A 15 8.98 3.24 10.95
C ALA A 15 7.78 4.05 10.42
N LEU A 16 6.85 3.38 9.71
CA LEU A 16 5.62 4.01 9.21
C LEU A 16 4.72 4.56 10.32
N LEU A 17 4.65 3.89 11.47
CA LEU A 17 3.80 4.30 12.60
C LEU A 17 4.47 5.32 13.53
N THR A 18 5.81 5.40 13.53
CA THR A 18 6.57 6.26 14.46
C THR A 18 6.77 7.67 13.90
N ASP A 19 6.87 7.82 12.58
CA ASP A 19 7.22 9.09 11.93
C ASP A 19 6.07 10.10 11.78
N GLU A 20 4.81 9.78 12.16
CA GLU A 20 3.67 10.65 11.80
C GLU A 20 2.62 10.88 12.91
N PRO A 21 2.31 12.15 13.26
CA PRO A 21 1.17 12.47 14.10
C PRO A 21 -0.12 12.29 13.27
N LEU A 22 -0.67 11.09 13.36
CA LEU A 22 -1.91 10.62 12.73
C LEU A 22 -3.15 11.52 12.91
N VAL A 23 -3.09 12.43 13.89
CA VAL A 23 -4.23 13.22 14.37
C VAL A 23 -4.36 14.57 13.65
N SER A 24 -3.26 15.13 13.12
CA SER A 24 -3.25 16.54 12.73
C SER A 24 -3.44 16.81 11.22
N ARG A 25 -3.31 15.80 10.35
CA ARG A 25 -3.39 15.98 8.89
C ARG A 25 -4.09 14.80 8.19
N PRO A 26 -5.31 14.96 7.68
CA PRO A 26 -6.07 13.87 7.06
C PRO A 26 -5.43 13.33 5.77
N GLU A 27 -4.75 14.18 5.00
CA GLU A 27 -3.98 13.79 3.80
C GLU A 27 -2.84 12.82 4.11
N LYS A 28 -2.11 13.06 5.21
CA LYS A 28 -1.03 12.18 5.67
C LYS A 28 -1.55 10.83 6.15
N ARG A 29 -2.73 10.83 6.79
CA ARG A 29 -3.41 9.60 7.22
C ARG A 29 -3.81 8.73 6.03
N ALA A 30 -4.30 9.31 4.94
CA ALA A 30 -4.62 8.58 3.70
C ALA A 30 -3.36 8.02 3.01
N ASP A 31 -2.28 8.80 2.96
CA ASP A 31 -0.99 8.33 2.44
C ASP A 31 -0.42 7.20 3.29
N LEU A 32 -0.53 7.29 4.63
CA LEU A 32 -0.09 6.25 5.54
C LEU A 32 -0.93 4.98 5.38
N PHE A 33 -2.25 5.09 5.27
CA PHE A 33 -3.13 3.95 4.97
C PHE A 33 -2.69 3.23 3.69
N LEU A 34 -2.36 3.99 2.63
CA LEU A 34 -1.88 3.40 1.39
C LEU A 34 -0.53 2.70 1.55
N LYS A 35 0.40 3.28 2.32
CA LYS A 35 1.72 2.66 2.62
C LYS A 35 1.57 1.38 3.44
N VAL A 36 0.71 1.36 4.46
CA VAL A 36 0.45 0.17 5.28
C VAL A 36 -0.29 -0.90 4.46
N SER A 37 -1.19 -0.50 3.55
CA SER A 37 -1.86 -1.41 2.60
C SER A 37 -0.88 -2.08 1.64
N ALA A 38 0.07 -1.31 1.10
CA ALA A 38 1.12 -1.84 0.24
C ALA A 38 2.04 -2.80 1.02
N LEU A 39 2.36 -2.49 2.27
CA LEU A 39 3.14 -3.36 3.14
C LEU A 39 2.42 -4.67 3.46
N LEU A 40 1.09 -4.65 3.62
CA LEU A 40 0.28 -5.86 3.80
C LEU A 40 0.31 -6.78 2.57
N ALA A 41 0.22 -6.19 1.37
CA ALA A 41 0.30 -6.94 0.12
C ALA A 41 1.68 -7.59 -0.03
N GLU A 42 2.75 -6.82 0.22
CA GLU A 42 4.12 -7.32 0.19
C GLU A 42 4.36 -8.44 1.22
N ALA A 43 3.82 -8.30 2.44
CA ALA A 43 3.92 -9.32 3.48
C ALA A 43 3.22 -10.62 3.09
N ARG A 44 2.07 -10.53 2.41
CA ARG A 44 1.38 -11.71 1.88
C ARG A 44 2.19 -12.40 0.78
N ASP A 45 2.76 -11.64 -0.14
CA ASP A 45 3.54 -12.18 -1.25
C ASP A 45 4.85 -12.84 -0.77
N GLN A 46 5.44 -12.31 0.30
CA GLN A 46 6.64 -12.87 0.94
C GLN A 46 6.34 -14.06 1.87
N GLY A 47 5.06 -14.43 2.03
CA GLY A 47 4.67 -15.53 2.92
C GLY A 47 4.93 -15.22 4.39
N ALA A 48 4.79 -13.96 4.80
CA ALA A 48 4.92 -13.55 6.19
C ALA A 48 3.98 -14.35 7.10
N ASP A 49 4.43 -14.58 8.33
CA ASP A 49 3.67 -15.32 9.33
C ASP A 49 2.38 -14.58 9.74
N GLU A 50 1.38 -15.34 10.16
CA GLU A 50 0.06 -14.80 10.53
C GLU A 50 0.13 -13.72 11.64
N PRO A 51 1.02 -13.80 12.65
CA PRO A 51 1.26 -12.69 13.58
C PRO A 51 1.65 -11.37 12.90
N THR A 52 2.57 -11.41 11.94
CA THR A 52 2.98 -10.23 11.16
C THR A 52 1.82 -9.67 10.34
N LEU A 53 1.07 -10.54 9.65
CA LEU A 53 -0.12 -10.12 8.90
C LEU A 53 -1.19 -9.51 9.81
N ARG A 54 -1.41 -10.07 11.01
CA ARG A 54 -2.34 -9.53 12.01
C ARG A 54 -1.90 -8.16 12.51
N ALA A 55 -0.60 -7.96 12.77
CA ALA A 55 -0.07 -6.67 13.20
C ALA A 55 -0.29 -5.58 12.12
N ILE A 56 -0.01 -5.90 10.85
CA ILE A 56 -0.22 -4.95 9.75
C ILE A 56 -1.71 -4.64 9.55
N ARG A 57 -2.60 -5.64 9.67
CA ARG A 57 -4.07 -5.42 9.61
C ARG A 57 -4.56 -4.52 10.75
N ALA A 58 -4.06 -4.71 11.96
CA ALA A 58 -4.39 -3.85 13.09
C ALA A 58 -3.93 -2.40 12.86
N ALA A 59 -2.71 -2.22 12.32
CA ALA A 59 -2.23 -0.92 11.91
C ALA A 59 -3.10 -0.29 10.82
N LEU A 60 -3.56 -1.08 9.85
CA LEU A 60 -4.48 -0.64 8.80
C LEU A 60 -5.74 0.00 9.40
N ALA A 61 -6.37 -0.65 10.38
CA ALA A 61 -7.56 -0.15 11.07
C ALA A 61 -7.31 1.17 11.83
N LEU A 62 -6.10 1.37 12.39
CA LEU A 62 -5.73 2.64 13.02
C LEU A 62 -5.55 3.76 11.99
N THR A 63 -5.01 3.42 10.83
CA THR A 63 -4.79 4.35 9.71
C THR A 63 -6.02 4.55 8.84
N GLU A 64 -7.05 3.72 8.98
CA GLU A 64 -8.25 3.72 8.16
C GLU A 64 -8.94 5.08 8.24
N PRO A 65 -8.96 5.87 7.14
CA PRO A 65 -9.59 7.16 7.17
C PRO A 65 -11.09 6.94 7.34
N LEU A 66 -11.65 7.42 8.46
CA LEU A 66 -13.09 7.41 8.76
C LEU A 66 -13.95 7.98 7.61
N ASN A 67 -13.32 8.75 6.72
CA ASN A 67 -13.84 9.13 5.41
C ASN A 67 -12.69 9.05 4.39
N VAL A 68 -12.47 7.89 3.75
CA VAL A 68 -11.73 7.88 2.48
C VAL A 68 -12.66 8.49 1.43
N SER A 69 -12.87 9.80 1.46
CA SER A 69 -13.30 10.49 0.25
C SER A 69 -12.09 10.45 -0.68
N LEU A 70 -11.99 9.41 -1.50
CA LEU A 70 -11.05 9.37 -2.61
C LEU A 70 -11.39 10.57 -3.50
N ASN A 71 -10.72 11.70 -3.28
CA ASN A 71 -10.88 12.85 -4.13
C ASN A 71 -10.50 12.40 -5.55
N GLU A 72 -11.40 12.59 -6.50
CA GLU A 72 -11.20 12.18 -7.90
C GLU A 72 -9.88 12.72 -8.46
N ALA A 73 -9.46 13.91 -8.02
CA ALA A 73 -8.16 14.50 -8.37
C ALA A 73 -6.97 13.66 -7.88
N ALA A 74 -7.02 13.16 -6.63
CA ALA A 74 -5.97 12.33 -6.06
C ALA A 74 -5.88 10.97 -6.78
N VAL A 75 -7.03 10.37 -7.11
CA VAL A 75 -7.10 9.14 -7.92
C VAL A 75 -6.50 9.38 -9.30
N LYS A 76 -6.83 10.50 -9.95
CA LYS A 76 -6.26 10.87 -11.26
C LYS A 76 -4.74 11.02 -11.22
N ILE A 77 -4.18 11.64 -10.19
CA ILE A 77 -2.73 11.77 -9.98
C ILE A 77 -2.09 10.39 -9.84
N HIS A 78 -2.66 9.53 -9.01
CA HIS A 78 -2.15 8.17 -8.79
C HIS A 78 -2.18 7.32 -10.06
N VAL A 79 -3.31 7.34 -10.77
CA VAL A 79 -3.44 6.65 -12.06
C VAL A 79 -2.40 7.16 -13.07
N LYS A 80 -2.18 8.48 -13.17
CA LYS A 80 -1.17 9.05 -14.06
C LYS A 80 0.24 8.56 -13.71
N ASN A 81 0.57 8.45 -12.43
CA ASN A 81 1.85 7.92 -11.97
C ASN A 81 2.01 6.43 -12.31
N ILE A 82 0.95 5.62 -12.14
CA ILE A 82 0.94 4.21 -12.52
C ILE A 82 1.16 4.04 -14.02
N LEU A 83 0.44 4.80 -14.85
CA LEU A 83 0.62 4.78 -16.32
C LEU A 83 2.05 5.12 -16.72
N ARG A 84 2.65 6.14 -16.09
CA ARG A 84 4.05 6.53 -16.33
C ARG A 84 5.02 5.42 -15.94
N LYS A 85 4.85 4.79 -14.78
CA LYS A 85 5.72 3.70 -14.29
C LYS A 85 5.62 2.45 -15.17
N LEU A 86 4.41 2.08 -15.57
CA LEU A 86 4.14 0.91 -16.42
C LEU A 86 4.36 1.19 -17.91
N LYS A 87 4.73 2.42 -18.29
CA LYS A 87 4.80 2.89 -19.69
C LYS A 87 3.51 2.56 -20.47
N ALA A 88 2.38 2.56 -19.78
CA ALA A 88 1.09 2.20 -20.34
C ALA A 88 0.38 3.46 -20.85
N GLN A 89 -0.17 3.39 -22.05
CA GLN A 89 -0.85 4.52 -22.68
C GLN A 89 -2.31 4.69 -22.21
N SER A 90 -2.88 3.68 -21.56
CA SER A 90 -4.26 3.72 -21.07
C SER A 90 -4.42 2.90 -19.79
N ARG A 91 -5.47 3.24 -19.02
CA ARG A 91 -5.84 2.52 -17.80
C ARG A 91 -6.12 1.04 -18.08
N THR A 92 -6.78 0.74 -19.19
CA THR A 92 -7.05 -0.62 -19.64
C THR A 92 -5.76 -1.38 -19.92
N ARG A 93 -4.80 -0.77 -20.62
CA ARG A 93 -3.51 -1.43 -20.90
C ARG A 93 -2.71 -1.66 -19.64
N ALA A 94 -2.75 -0.73 -18.68
CA ALA A 94 -2.14 -0.90 -17.37
C ALA A 94 -2.81 -2.03 -16.56
N ALA A 95 -4.14 -2.16 -16.61
CA ALA A 95 -4.86 -3.25 -15.95
C ALA A 95 -4.54 -4.61 -16.55
N ILE A 96 -4.46 -4.71 -17.89
CA ILE A 96 -4.03 -5.93 -18.59
C ILE A 96 -2.59 -6.28 -18.23
N LEU A 97 -1.67 -5.32 -18.26
CA LEU A 97 -0.28 -5.54 -17.85
C LEU A 97 -0.18 -5.99 -16.39
N ALA A 98 -0.93 -5.36 -15.49
CA ALA A 98 -0.98 -5.77 -14.09
C ALA A 98 -1.45 -7.23 -13.95
N HIS A 99 -2.50 -7.61 -14.67
CA HIS A 99 -3.00 -8.98 -14.72
C HIS A 99 -1.96 -9.97 -15.28
N ASP A 100 -1.32 -9.64 -16.40
CA ASP A 100 -0.28 -10.47 -17.04
C ASP A 100 0.96 -10.63 -16.14
N HIS A 101 1.25 -9.62 -15.32
CA HIS A 101 2.31 -9.68 -14.28
C HIS A 101 1.86 -10.36 -12.98
N GLY A 102 0.68 -10.98 -12.96
CA GLY A 102 0.19 -11.75 -11.81
C GLY A 102 -0.40 -10.90 -10.68
N ILE A 103 -0.54 -9.58 -10.87
CA ILE A 103 -1.25 -8.70 -9.95
C ILE A 103 -2.75 -8.99 -10.10
N ARG A 104 -3.23 -9.96 -9.35
CA ARG A 104 -4.65 -10.28 -9.27
C ARG A 104 -5.35 -9.21 -8.44
N SER A 105 -6.49 -8.72 -8.93
CA SER A 105 -7.40 -7.95 -8.10
C SER A 105 -7.71 -8.79 -6.86
N ALA A 106 -7.46 -8.26 -5.66
CA ALA A 106 -7.74 -8.93 -4.39
C ALA A 106 -9.25 -9.02 -4.09
N SER A 107 -10.07 -9.24 -5.13
CA SER A 107 -11.50 -9.49 -5.05
C SER A 107 -11.74 -10.98 -5.18
N THR A 108 -11.33 -11.73 -4.16
CA THR A 108 -11.85 -13.08 -3.89
C THR A 108 -11.98 -13.25 -2.37
N ALA A 109 -13.15 -12.90 -1.87
CA ALA A 109 -13.83 -13.58 -0.76
C ALA A 109 -15.26 -13.03 -0.69
N ALA A 110 -16.18 -13.73 -1.37
CA ALA A 110 -17.56 -13.89 -0.90
C ALA A 110 -17.60 -15.22 -0.16
#